data_AF-A0A920S2B1-F1
#
_entry.id   AF-A0A920S2B1-F1
#
_cell.length_a   1.000
_cell.length_b   1.000
_cell.length_c   1.000
_cell.angle_alpha   90.00
_cell.angle_beta   90.00
_cell.angle_gamma   90.00
#
_symmetry.space_group_name_H-M   'P 1'
#
loop_
_entity.id
_entity.type
_entity.pdbx_description
1 polymer ?
#
loop_
_entity_poly.entity_id
_entity_poly.type
_entity_poly.pdbx_seq_one_letter_code
_entity_poly.pdbx_strand_id
1 'polypeptide(L)' 'MSTGATDALHLRSIGIPVYGTSAMMTDPTGYRGHGLNERIEITAYQATLDFWYGVMKQL' A
#
# COMPACT_ATOMS: atom_id res chain seq x y z
N MET A 1 2.36 3.00 -6.95
CA MET A 1 3.24 4.02 -6.35
C MET A 1 4.65 3.87 -6.91
N SER A 2 5.04 4.67 -7.91
CA SER A 2 6.28 4.44 -8.69
C SER A 2 7.18 5.68 -8.85
N THR A 3 6.71 6.89 -8.51
CA THR A 3 7.41 8.15 -8.80
C THR A 3 8.22 8.72 -7.62
N GLY A 4 8.26 8.02 -6.48
CA GLY A 4 9.02 8.45 -5.30
C GLY A 4 8.47 9.69 -4.58
N ALA A 5 7.31 10.22 -5.01
CA ALA A 5 6.66 11.40 -4.45
C ALA A 5 5.74 11.07 -3.26
N THR A 6 6.18 10.15 -2.38
CA THR A 6 5.48 9.87 -1.12
C THR A 6 6.07 10.70 0.01
N ASP A 7 5.39 10.75 1.16
CA ASP A 7 5.92 11.30 2.41
C ASP A 7 7.30 10.73 2.81
N ALA A 8 7.62 9.51 2.37
CA ALA A 8 8.93 8.89 2.49
C ALA A 8 10.08 9.73 1.91
N LEU A 9 9.82 10.66 0.99
CA LEU A 9 10.80 11.64 0.53
C LEU A 9 11.43 12.40 1.71
N HIS A 10 10.58 12.91 2.61
CA HIS A 10 11.03 13.74 3.73
C HIS A 10 11.79 12.92 4.77
N LEU A 11 11.30 11.72 5.10
CA LEU A 11 11.93 10.84 6.08
C LEU A 11 13.29 10.31 5.61
N ARG A 12 13.38 9.86 4.35
CA ARG A 12 14.65 9.37 3.79
C ARG A 12 15.69 10.49 3.68
N SER A 13 15.27 11.72 3.44
CA SER A 13 16.20 12.87 3.34
C SER A 13 16.97 13.15 4.64
N ILE A 14 16.43 12.74 5.79
CA ILE A 14 17.06 12.87 7.11
C ILE A 14 17.65 11.55 7.62
N GLY A 15 17.82 10.56 6.75
CA GLY A 15 18.47 9.29 7.07
C GLY A 15 17.59 8.24 7.75
N ILE A 16 16.26 8.45 7.83
CA ILE A 16 15.34 7.43 8.36
C ILE A 16 15.01 6.43 7.23
N PRO A 17 15.28 5.12 7.40
CA PRO A 17 14.90 4.12 6.41
C PRO A 17 13.37 4.00 6.29
N VAL A 18 12.87 4.00 5.06
CA VAL A 18 11.44 3.82 4.77
C VAL A 18 11.27 2.79 3.65
N TYR A 19 10.37 1.84 3.86
CA TYR A 19 10.05 0.77 2.91
C TYR A 19 8.63 0.95 2.39
N GLY A 20 8.49 1.25 1.10
CA GLY A 20 7.20 1.38 0.44
C GLY A 20 6.76 0.05 -0.17
N THR A 21 5.68 -0.54 0.35
CA THR A 21 5.03 -1.72 -0.23
C THR A 21 3.52 -1.56 -0.19
N SER A 22 2.81 -2.36 -0.98
CA SER A 22 1.34 -2.41 -0.99
C SER A 22 0.89 -3.84 -0.72
N ALA A 23 -0.01 -3.98 0.25
CA ALA A 23 -0.74 -5.21 0.53
C ALA A 23 -2.03 -5.33 -0.30
N MET A 24 -2.42 -4.25 -0.97
CA MET A 24 -3.70 -4.16 -1.67
C MET A 24 -3.69 -5.03 -2.92
N MET A 25 -4.57 -6.03 -2.94
CA MET A 25 -4.78 -6.89 -4.10
C MET A 25 -5.36 -6.08 -5.27
N THR A 26 -4.96 -6.45 -6.49
CA THR A 26 -5.40 -5.75 -7.69
C THR A 26 -6.89 -6.03 -7.96
N ASP A 27 -7.64 -4.97 -8.27
CA ASP A 27 -9.03 -5.09 -8.71
C ASP A 27 -9.10 -5.86 -10.03
N PRO A 28 -9.77 -7.02 -10.08
CA PRO A 28 -9.84 -7.87 -11.27
C PRO A 28 -10.64 -7.21 -12.41
N THR A 29 -11.43 -6.17 -12.11
CA THR A 29 -12.25 -5.43 -13.08
C THR A 29 -11.60 -4.13 -13.57
N GLY A 30 -10.33 -3.91 -13.20
CA GLY A 30 -9.52 -2.77 -13.64
C GLY A 30 -9.10 -1.86 -12.48
N TYR A 31 -7.91 -1.27 -12.62
CA TYR A 31 -7.33 -0.38 -11.61
C TYR A 31 -8.14 0.93 -11.50
N ARG A 32 -8.57 1.27 -10.28
CA ARG A 32 -9.36 2.48 -9.98
C ARG A 32 -8.66 3.47 -9.04
N GLY A 33 -7.38 3.25 -8.75
CA GLY A 33 -6.63 4.15 -7.86
C GLY A 33 -6.60 5.56 -8.43
N HIS A 34 -7.02 6.55 -7.62
CA HIS A 34 -7.18 7.95 -8.04
C HIS A 34 -8.23 8.19 -9.14
N GLY A 35 -9.14 7.25 -9.36
CA GLY A 35 -10.19 7.30 -10.38
C GLY A 35 -11.61 7.45 -9.80
N LEU A 36 -12.60 7.54 -10.70
CA LEU A 36 -14.02 7.58 -10.29
C LEU A 36 -14.44 6.25 -9.65
N ASN A 37 -15.18 6.32 -8.54
CA ASN A 37 -15.65 5.16 -7.78
C ASN A 37 -14.52 4.22 -7.34
N GLU A 38 -13.39 4.81 -6.91
CA GLU A 38 -12.31 4.09 -6.24
C GLU A 38 -12.86 3.25 -5.07
N ARG A 39 -12.56 1.96 -5.09
CA ARG A 39 -13.07 0.97 -4.13
C ARG A 39 -12.17 -0.25 -4.13
N ILE A 40 -12.36 -1.07 -3.11
CA ILE A 40 -11.72 -2.38 -2.98
C ILE A 40 -12.78 -3.42 -2.65
N GLU A 41 -12.55 -4.66 -3.05
CA GLU A 41 -13.38 -5.79 -2.65
C GLU A 41 -13.24 -6.07 -1.15
N ILE A 42 -14.32 -6.51 -0.50
CA ILE A 42 -14.31 -6.83 0.95
C ILE A 42 -13.28 -7.92 1.26
N THR A 43 -13.15 -8.92 0.38
CA THR A 43 -12.18 -10.01 0.53
C THR A 43 -10.75 -9.51 0.37
N ALA A 44 -10.50 -8.61 -0.58
CA ALA A 44 -9.19 -7.95 -0.73
C ALA A 44 -8.83 -7.10 0.49
N TYR A 45 -9.80 -6.42 1.11
CA TYR A 45 -9.61 -5.70 2.37
C TYR A 45 -9.18 -6.62 3.51
N GLN A 46 -9.87 -7.74 3.70
CA GLN A 46 -9.52 -8.70 4.75
C GLN A 46 -8.12 -9.30 4.56
N ALA A 47 -7.79 -9.74 3.33
CA ALA A 47 -6.47 -10.27 3.03
C ALA A 47 -5.35 -9.22 3.22
N THR A 48 -5.65 -7.95 2.96
CA THR A 48 -4.73 -6.83 3.21
C THR A 48 -4.41 -6.70 4.71
N LEU A 49 -5.40 -6.88 5.59
CA LEU A 49 -5.18 -6.85 7.04
C LEU A 49 -4.30 -8.02 7.52
N ASP A 50 -4.55 -9.23 7.02
CA ASP A 50 -3.76 -10.41 7.36
C ASP A 50 -2.30 -10.26 6.93
N PHE A 51 -2.07 -9.72 5.72
CA PHE A 51 -0.72 -9.42 5.23
C PHE A 51 -0.01 -8.43 6.16
N TRP A 52 -0.64 -7.30 6.48
CA TRP A 52 -0.02 -6.28 7.34
C TRP A 52 0.23 -6.81 8.75
N TYR A 53 -0.69 -7.59 9.30
CA TYR A 53 -0.49 -8.23 10.60
C TYR A 53 0.76 -9.15 10.58
N GLY A 54 0.90 -9.96 9.53
CA GLY A 54 2.07 -10.83 9.35
C GLY A 54 3.38 -10.05 9.24
N VAL A 55 3.41 -9.00 8.43
CA VAL A 55 4.61 -8.14 8.26
C VAL A 55 4.99 -7.49 9.58
N MET A 56 4.04 -6.88 10.29
CA MET A 56 4.31 -6.17 11.54
C MET A 56 4.76 -7.10 12.68
N LYS A 57 4.47 -8.40 12.59
CA LYS A 57 4.97 -9.41 13.54
C LYS A 57 6.40 -9.87 13.25
N GLN A 58 6.94 -9.58 12.07
CA GLN A 58 8.27 -10.01 11.63
C GLN A 58 9.31 -8.88 11.65
N LEU A 59 8.86 -7.64 11.88
CA LEU A 59 9.67 -6.44 12.06
C LEU A 59 9.88 -6.16 13.56
#